data_AF-A0A9X2IW51-F1
#
_entry.id   AF-A0A9X2IW51-F1
#
_cell.length_a   1.000
_cell.length_b   1.000
_cell.length_c   1.000
_cell.angle_alpha   90.00
_cell.angle_beta   90.00
_cell.angle_gamma   90.00
#
_symmetry.space_group_name_H-M   'P 1'
#
loop_
_entity.id
_entity.type
_entity.pdbx_description
1 polymer ?
#
loop_
_entity_poly.entity_id
_entity_poly.type
_entity_poly.pdbx_seq_one_letter_code
_entity_poly.pdbx_strand_id
1 'polypeptide(L)'
;MRSLFPRARWAAVAAAAIALTFGITVPEPAAADPPPLSRLSVRGSSFVDEHGRVVLLRGVNNVDKDPPYVTPGDGLTITARDAELLARHGFNAVRLGVEFAGLMPERGRLDRDYIERLARTVDALGRAGIYVLLDNHQDSMSAVFRGNGFPAWAVDPKPFPGEPNPGWPLNSATMASLNLAWSNFWTNRHGVVDRLGDALSALAARLRGNPAVLGYEVMNEPWPGVVYPSCIPSGCPKFDAQYQGVHEKLTRRIREGDPAAPVLWEPHVMWNQTIPTHIAEPPLTPAITDPSIVFSFHDYCAFNEAAIYLGLPRELVGLCGAQHDRTWSNYETFAKRAKIPALVTEFGGDSRADTVARTLDRADQRLLGWMWWHYSSIDGPTVRPDPFTGELGRQLVRTYPRATSGIPLSLTFDAATGETHFRYRPEKRGAPTEISTSDLHYPQGYTVEVRGGRVTSAANSRVITVEAADDAQAVEVTVKARS
;
A
#
# COMPACT_ATOMS: atom_id res chain seq x y z
N MET A 1 -4.32 64.35 58.06
CA MET A 1 -5.73 64.76 57.80
C MET A 1 -6.60 63.50 57.74
N ARG A 2 -7.86 63.61 58.22
CA ARG A 2 -9.04 62.70 58.10
C ARG A 2 -8.88 61.49 57.13
N SER A 3 -8.90 60.24 57.62
CA SER A 3 -10.06 59.30 57.73
C SER A 3 -10.73 58.98 56.38
N LEU A 4 -10.90 57.70 55.97
CA LEU A 4 -11.98 56.80 56.43
C LEU A 4 -11.69 55.29 56.17
N PHE A 5 -12.31 54.43 56.97
CA PHE A 5 -12.42 52.94 56.91
C PHE A 5 -13.91 52.55 56.66
N PRO A 6 -14.38 51.27 56.65
CA PRO A 6 -13.85 49.99 56.13
C PRO A 6 -14.96 49.17 55.36
N ARG A 7 -14.84 47.81 55.33
CA ARG A 7 -15.77 46.75 54.83
C ARG A 7 -15.50 46.36 53.36
N ALA A 8 -15.49 45.10 52.93
CA ALA A 8 -15.57 43.77 53.56
C ALA A 8 -14.85 42.75 52.61
N ARG A 9 -14.67 41.44 52.87
CA ARG A 9 -15.13 40.47 53.90
C ARG A 9 -14.10 39.32 53.95
N TRP A 10 -14.04 38.53 55.03
CA TRP A 10 -13.35 37.22 55.05
C TRP A 10 -14.35 36.08 54.83
N ALA A 11 -14.09 35.17 53.87
CA ALA A 11 -14.51 33.76 53.84
C ALA A 11 -14.05 33.07 52.53
N ALA A 12 -13.90 31.74 52.56
CA ALA A 12 -13.80 30.83 51.40
C ALA A 12 -12.53 30.85 50.51
N VAL A 13 -11.36 30.49 51.10
CA VAL A 13 -10.28 29.80 50.33
C VAL A 13 -9.76 28.52 51.05
N ALA A 14 -10.24 28.22 52.27
CA ALA A 14 -9.84 27.04 53.05
C ALA A 14 -10.48 25.70 52.59
N ALA A 15 -10.65 25.51 51.28
CA ALA A 15 -11.30 24.34 50.68
C ALA A 15 -10.60 23.83 49.40
N ALA A 16 -9.32 24.17 49.21
CA ALA A 16 -8.52 23.78 48.03
C ALA A 16 -7.25 22.97 48.39
N ALA A 17 -7.22 22.36 49.58
CA ALA A 17 -6.05 21.63 50.11
C ALA A 17 -6.29 20.14 50.41
N ILE A 18 -7.47 19.60 50.06
CA ILE A 18 -7.81 18.17 50.22
C ILE A 18 -8.43 17.65 48.91
N ALA A 19 -7.61 17.63 47.86
CA ALA A 19 -7.87 16.95 46.58
C ALA A 19 -6.56 16.36 46.00
N LEU A 20 -5.62 16.01 46.89
CA LEU A 20 -4.26 15.58 46.59
C LEU A 20 -4.01 14.17 47.15
N THR A 21 -4.88 13.22 46.79
CA THR A 21 -4.68 11.76 46.87
C THR A 21 -5.82 11.10 46.07
N PHE A 22 -5.55 9.95 45.42
CA PHE A 22 -6.44 9.30 44.44
C PHE A 22 -6.66 10.05 43.12
N GLY A 23 -5.55 10.36 42.43
CA GLY A 23 -5.58 10.25 40.98
C GLY A 23 -5.88 8.81 40.60
N ILE A 24 -7.09 8.53 40.12
CA ILE A 24 -7.43 7.22 39.54
C ILE A 24 -6.71 7.17 38.19
N THR A 25 -5.51 6.59 38.18
CA THR A 25 -4.91 6.09 36.95
C THR A 25 -5.80 4.95 36.46
N VAL A 26 -6.72 5.27 35.54
CA VAL A 26 -7.36 4.24 34.72
C VAL A 26 -6.21 3.50 34.03
N PRO A 27 -6.03 2.19 34.25
CA PRO A 27 -5.00 1.46 33.52
C PRO A 27 -5.36 1.57 32.04
N GLU A 28 -4.44 2.10 31.23
CA GLU A 28 -4.55 1.90 29.78
C GLU A 28 -4.61 0.39 29.58
N PRO A 29 -5.67 -0.15 28.94
CA PRO A 29 -5.79 -1.60 28.78
C PRO A 29 -4.57 -2.06 28.00
N ALA A 30 -3.73 -2.88 28.66
CA ALA A 30 -2.52 -3.40 28.05
C ALA A 30 -2.91 -4.03 26.72
N ALA A 31 -2.44 -3.43 25.63
CA ALA A 31 -2.67 -3.97 24.30
C ALA A 31 -2.03 -5.37 24.30
N ALA A 32 -2.86 -6.41 24.21
CA ALA A 32 -2.35 -7.74 23.93
C ALA A 32 -1.55 -7.66 22.63
N ASP A 33 -0.39 -8.31 22.59
CA ASP A 33 0.41 -8.39 21.37
C ASP A 33 -0.50 -8.83 20.21
N PRO A 34 -0.40 -8.20 19.03
CA PRO A 34 -1.22 -8.60 17.89
C PRO A 34 -1.00 -10.09 17.62
N PRO A 35 -2.07 -10.87 17.35
CA PRO A 35 -1.92 -12.29 17.07
C PRO A 35 -0.93 -12.47 15.91
N PRO A 36 -0.03 -13.48 15.99
CA PRO A 36 1.01 -13.66 14.98
C PRO A 36 0.38 -13.83 13.60
N LEU A 37 0.93 -13.14 12.60
CA LEU A 37 0.44 -13.25 11.23
C LEU A 37 0.53 -14.68 10.71
N SER A 38 -0.37 -15.00 9.78
CA SER A 38 -0.29 -16.17 8.92
C SER A 38 -0.05 -15.74 7.48
N ARG A 39 0.55 -16.61 6.68
CA ARG A 39 0.71 -16.33 5.24
C ARG A 39 -0.66 -16.24 4.58
N LEU A 40 -0.92 -15.11 3.91
CA LEU A 40 -2.11 -14.97 3.08
C LEU A 40 -2.03 -15.85 1.82
N SER A 41 -3.17 -16.42 1.47
CA SER A 41 -3.41 -17.14 0.21
C SER A 41 -4.37 -16.34 -0.67
N VAL A 42 -4.31 -16.54 -1.98
CA VAL A 42 -5.34 -16.00 -2.90
C VAL A 42 -6.41 -17.06 -3.13
N ARG A 43 -7.69 -16.67 -3.04
CA ARG A 43 -8.82 -17.53 -3.41
C ARG A 43 -9.88 -16.71 -4.14
N GLY A 44 -10.16 -17.05 -5.40
CA GLY A 44 -11.04 -16.26 -6.25
C GLY A 44 -10.50 -14.84 -6.41
N SER A 45 -11.29 -13.84 -6.03
CA SER A 45 -10.93 -12.42 -6.09
C SER A 45 -10.53 -11.83 -4.72
N SER A 46 -9.98 -12.63 -3.80
CA SER A 46 -9.69 -12.18 -2.43
C SER A 46 -8.39 -12.75 -1.85
N PHE A 47 -7.73 -11.95 -1.01
CA PHE A 47 -6.74 -12.43 -0.05
C PHE A 47 -7.44 -13.11 1.12
N VAL A 48 -6.91 -14.25 1.57
CA VAL A 48 -7.53 -15.12 2.57
C VAL A 48 -6.48 -15.68 3.52
N ASP A 49 -6.72 -15.51 4.82
CA ASP A 49 -5.86 -16.00 5.91
C ASP A 49 -6.01 -17.52 6.17
N GLU A 50 -5.28 -18.04 7.15
CA GLU A 50 -5.32 -19.45 7.56
C GLU A 50 -6.70 -19.87 8.09
N HIS A 51 -7.43 -18.95 8.70
CA HIS A 51 -8.79 -19.16 9.21
C HIS A 51 -9.85 -19.13 8.10
N GLY A 52 -9.50 -18.73 6.89
CA GLY A 52 -10.40 -18.60 5.76
C GLY A 52 -11.14 -17.25 5.71
N ARG A 53 -10.71 -16.24 6.46
CA ARG A 53 -11.30 -14.89 6.48
C ARG A 53 -10.79 -14.08 5.29
N VAL A 54 -11.66 -13.24 4.72
CA VAL A 54 -11.26 -12.29 3.66
C VAL A 54 -10.52 -11.12 4.28
N VAL A 55 -9.30 -10.86 3.84
CA VAL A 55 -8.42 -9.80 4.38
C VAL A 55 -8.47 -8.57 3.49
N LEU A 56 -8.72 -7.41 4.08
CA LEU A 56 -8.62 -6.10 3.43
C LEU A 56 -7.31 -5.44 3.87
N LEU A 57 -6.50 -5.02 2.89
CA LEU A 57 -5.15 -4.51 3.12
C LEU A 57 -5.13 -2.99 3.03
N ARG A 58 -4.61 -2.30 4.05
CA ARG A 58 -4.45 -0.84 4.06
C ARG A 58 -3.10 -0.49 4.61
N GLY A 59 -2.38 0.36 3.88
CA GLY A 59 -0.95 0.50 4.09
C GLY A 59 -0.30 1.71 3.45
N VAL A 60 1.03 1.66 3.45
CA VAL A 60 1.90 2.71 2.93
C VAL A 60 3.05 2.12 2.12
N ASN A 61 3.62 2.93 1.22
CA ASN A 61 4.87 2.65 0.55
C ASN A 61 6.05 3.09 1.41
N ASN A 62 7.11 2.29 1.45
CA ASN A 62 8.42 2.66 1.98
C ASN A 62 9.48 2.14 1.01
N VAL A 63 10.05 3.05 0.22
CA VAL A 63 10.95 2.71 -0.89
C VAL A 63 12.22 3.53 -0.74
N ASP A 64 13.34 2.82 -0.65
CA ASP A 64 14.67 3.43 -0.62
C ASP A 64 15.32 3.30 -2.00
N LYS A 65 15.41 4.44 -2.70
CA LYS A 65 15.78 4.56 -4.12
C LYS A 65 17.29 4.77 -4.32
N ASP A 66 18.05 5.01 -3.24
CA ASP A 66 19.46 5.41 -3.28
C ASP A 66 20.36 4.49 -2.42
N PRO A 67 21.58 4.16 -2.87
CA PRO A 67 22.51 3.37 -2.05
C PRO A 67 23.13 4.23 -0.91
N PRO A 68 23.36 3.68 0.30
CA PRO A 68 23.23 2.27 0.68
C PRO A 68 21.80 1.88 1.09
N TYR A 69 21.18 1.03 0.27
CA TYR A 69 19.76 0.67 0.39
C TYR A 69 19.38 -0.02 1.71
N VAL A 70 18.26 0.39 2.28
CA VAL A 70 17.57 -0.15 3.47
C VAL A 70 18.47 -0.08 4.71
N THR A 71 18.73 1.15 5.17
CA THR A 71 19.64 1.48 6.27
C THR A 71 18.86 2.09 7.46
N PRO A 72 18.44 1.31 8.47
CA PRO A 72 17.64 1.83 9.60
C PRO A 72 18.29 3.01 10.32
N GLY A 73 17.51 4.08 10.57
CA GLY A 73 17.99 5.31 11.20
C GLY A 73 18.55 6.36 10.24
N ASP A 74 18.39 6.15 8.93
CA ASP A 74 18.60 7.13 7.85
C ASP A 74 17.54 8.24 7.81
N GLY A 75 16.37 8.04 8.42
CA GLY A 75 15.20 8.90 8.23
C GLY A 75 14.42 8.58 6.95
N LEU A 76 14.45 7.32 6.48
CA LEU A 76 13.64 6.79 5.39
C LEU A 76 13.20 5.35 5.71
N THR A 77 14.16 4.46 5.93
CA THR A 77 13.98 3.03 6.19
C THR A 77 13.17 2.76 7.45
N ILE A 78 12.05 2.05 7.31
CA ILE A 78 11.20 1.63 8.43
C ILE A 78 11.97 0.88 9.54
N THR A 79 11.77 1.32 10.78
CA THR A 79 12.22 0.69 12.02
C THR A 79 11.08 -0.07 12.71
N ALA A 80 11.37 -0.73 13.84
CA ALA A 80 10.34 -1.33 14.68
C ALA A 80 9.35 -0.29 15.25
N ARG A 81 9.82 0.92 15.58
CA ARG A 81 8.97 2.01 16.10
C ARG A 81 8.03 2.56 15.04
N ASP A 82 8.49 2.62 13.79
CA ASP A 82 7.63 2.97 12.65
C ASP A 82 6.55 1.89 12.43
N ALA A 83 6.93 0.61 12.50
CA ALA A 83 5.99 -0.50 12.39
C ALA A 83 4.91 -0.44 13.50
N GLU A 84 5.30 -0.15 14.74
CA GLU A 84 4.36 0.10 15.84
C GLU A 84 3.47 1.34 15.60
N LEU A 85 3.99 2.43 15.02
CA LEU A 85 3.19 3.61 14.66
C LEU A 85 2.14 3.27 13.61
N LEU A 86 2.54 2.58 12.54
CA LEU A 86 1.64 2.15 11.48
C LEU A 86 0.55 1.22 12.02
N ALA A 87 0.91 0.27 12.90
CA ALA A 87 -0.03 -0.64 13.54
C ALA A 87 -0.99 0.07 14.53
N ARG A 88 -0.55 1.13 15.23
CA ARG A 88 -1.43 1.94 16.10
C ARG A 88 -2.56 2.62 15.31
N HIS A 89 -2.24 3.14 14.12
CA HIS A 89 -3.22 3.69 13.18
C HIS A 89 -4.02 2.62 12.41
N GLY A 90 -3.82 1.35 12.72
CA GLY A 90 -4.55 0.24 12.09
C GLY A 90 -4.10 -0.10 10.68
N PHE A 91 -2.98 0.43 10.17
CA PHE A 91 -2.39 -0.08 8.94
C PHE A 91 -1.94 -1.53 9.15
N ASN A 92 -2.22 -2.38 8.17
CA ASN A 92 -1.88 -3.81 8.20
C ASN A 92 -1.03 -4.24 7.01
N ALA A 93 -0.58 -3.31 6.16
CA ALA A 93 0.24 -3.59 4.99
C ALA A 93 1.33 -2.52 4.75
N VAL A 94 2.46 -2.91 4.16
CA VAL A 94 3.51 -2.03 3.63
C VAL A 94 3.97 -2.55 2.27
N ARG A 95 4.15 -1.65 1.30
CA ARG A 95 4.89 -1.89 0.05
C ARG A 95 6.35 -1.49 0.29
N LEU A 96 7.23 -2.48 0.41
CA LEU A 96 8.65 -2.30 0.70
C LEU A 96 9.44 -2.37 -0.60
N GLY A 97 10.13 -1.28 -0.92
CA GLY A 97 10.93 -1.16 -2.14
C GLY A 97 12.13 -2.11 -2.17
N VAL A 98 12.32 -2.74 -3.32
CA VAL A 98 13.38 -3.69 -3.64
C VAL A 98 14.03 -3.25 -4.94
N GLU A 99 15.28 -2.83 -4.86
CA GLU A 99 16.05 -2.35 -6.00
C GLU A 99 16.77 -3.54 -6.67
N PHE A 100 16.58 -3.77 -7.97
CA PHE A 100 17.38 -4.77 -8.69
C PHE A 100 18.88 -4.42 -8.65
N ALA A 101 19.21 -3.12 -8.62
CA ALA A 101 20.54 -2.59 -8.38
C ALA A 101 21.09 -2.96 -6.99
N GLY A 102 20.23 -3.02 -5.98
CA GLY A 102 20.56 -3.53 -4.66
C GLY A 102 20.71 -5.05 -4.65
N LEU A 103 19.81 -5.82 -5.27
CA LEU A 103 19.86 -7.29 -5.27
C LEU A 103 21.07 -7.85 -6.03
N MET A 104 21.44 -7.23 -7.15
CA MET A 104 22.52 -7.71 -8.03
C MET A 104 23.36 -6.53 -8.58
N PRO A 105 24.16 -5.86 -7.74
CA PRO A 105 24.92 -4.67 -8.13
C PRO A 105 25.97 -4.96 -9.23
N GLU A 106 26.48 -6.20 -9.30
CA GLU A 106 27.34 -6.69 -10.37
C GLU A 106 26.72 -7.91 -11.06
N ARG A 107 26.92 -8.05 -12.38
CA ARG A 107 26.25 -9.07 -13.21
C ARG A 107 26.49 -10.48 -12.67
N GLY A 108 25.44 -11.10 -12.13
CA GLY A 108 25.47 -12.45 -11.57
C GLY A 108 26.02 -12.57 -10.14
N ARG A 109 26.36 -11.44 -9.48
CA ARG A 109 26.78 -11.42 -8.07
C ARG A 109 25.68 -10.79 -7.21
N LEU A 110 24.99 -11.62 -6.44
CA LEU A 110 23.96 -11.19 -5.50
C LEU A 110 24.59 -10.46 -4.30
N ASP A 111 23.98 -9.36 -3.87
CA ASP A 111 24.25 -8.76 -2.56
C ASP A 111 23.38 -9.47 -1.51
N ARG A 112 24.01 -10.36 -0.73
CA ARG A 112 23.33 -11.08 0.36
C ARG A 112 23.06 -10.17 1.55
N ASP A 113 23.89 -9.16 1.81
CA ASP A 113 23.72 -8.27 2.94
C ASP A 113 22.52 -7.34 2.73
N TYR A 114 22.24 -6.94 1.48
CA TYR A 114 21.01 -6.23 1.12
C TYR A 114 19.76 -7.10 1.30
N ILE A 115 19.80 -8.35 0.82
CA ILE A 115 18.72 -9.33 1.02
C ILE A 115 18.46 -9.56 2.53
N GLU A 116 19.51 -9.60 3.36
CA GLU A 116 19.36 -9.68 4.82
C GLU A 116 18.86 -8.37 5.47
N ARG A 117 19.14 -7.19 4.91
CA ARG A 117 18.55 -5.91 5.36
C ARG A 117 17.05 -5.90 5.09
N LEU A 118 16.62 -6.24 3.87
CA LEU A 118 15.21 -6.43 3.53
C LEU A 118 14.51 -7.42 4.47
N ALA A 119 15.11 -8.59 4.72
CA ALA A 119 14.51 -9.59 5.60
C ALA A 119 14.33 -9.09 7.04
N ARG A 120 15.27 -8.32 7.59
CA ARG A 120 15.10 -7.73 8.94
C ARG A 120 13.98 -6.69 8.99
N THR A 121 13.76 -5.93 7.93
CA THR A 121 12.63 -4.99 7.82
C THR A 121 11.30 -5.73 7.73
N VAL A 122 11.23 -6.81 6.93
CA VAL A 122 10.05 -7.70 6.88
C VAL A 122 9.75 -8.30 8.26
N ASP A 123 10.76 -8.78 8.98
CA ASP A 123 10.58 -9.34 10.33
C ASP A 123 10.13 -8.27 11.35
N ALA A 124 10.55 -7.02 11.21
CA ALA A 124 10.11 -5.90 12.06
C ALA A 124 8.63 -5.56 11.82
N LEU A 125 8.22 -5.46 10.56
CA LEU A 125 6.82 -5.25 10.16
C LEU A 125 5.93 -6.42 10.58
N GLY A 126 6.39 -7.66 10.38
CA GLY A 126 5.67 -8.87 10.78
C GLY A 126 5.37 -8.95 12.27
N ARG A 127 6.32 -8.53 13.13
CA ARG A 127 6.10 -8.45 14.59
C ARG A 127 5.03 -7.44 15.00
N ALA A 128 4.82 -6.39 14.21
CA ALA A 128 3.75 -5.41 14.43
C ALA A 128 2.40 -5.82 13.82
N GLY A 129 2.31 -7.00 13.21
CA GLY A 129 1.08 -7.47 12.53
C GLY A 129 0.84 -6.80 11.17
N ILE A 130 1.92 -6.40 10.48
CA ILE A 130 1.89 -5.78 9.16
C ILE A 130 2.40 -6.75 8.07
N TYR A 131 1.61 -6.94 7.03
CA TYR A 131 1.99 -7.67 5.82
C TYR A 131 2.90 -6.84 4.92
N VAL A 132 3.83 -7.48 4.22
CA VAL A 132 4.81 -6.82 3.37
C VAL A 132 4.72 -7.32 1.94
N LEU A 133 4.42 -6.40 1.02
CA LEU A 133 4.62 -6.57 -0.41
C LEU A 133 6.07 -6.20 -0.73
N LEU A 134 6.79 -7.10 -1.42
CA LEU A 134 8.13 -6.82 -1.90
C LEU A 134 8.01 -6.29 -3.33
N ASP A 135 8.26 -4.99 -3.50
CA ASP A 135 8.10 -4.27 -4.75
C ASP A 135 9.44 -4.14 -5.49
N ASN A 136 9.57 -4.77 -6.66
CA ASN A 136 10.72 -4.60 -7.53
C ASN A 136 10.70 -3.20 -8.20
N HIS A 137 11.15 -2.20 -7.45
CA HIS A 137 10.98 -0.80 -7.77
C HIS A 137 11.91 -0.33 -8.90
N GLN A 138 11.44 0.67 -9.65
CA GLN A 138 12.24 1.45 -10.60
C GLN A 138 11.52 2.76 -10.93
N ASP A 139 12.29 3.84 -11.11
CA ASP A 139 11.91 5.01 -11.89
C ASP A 139 12.90 5.17 -13.04
N SER A 140 12.42 5.50 -14.25
CA SER A 140 13.26 5.77 -15.42
C SER A 140 14.32 4.69 -15.69
N MET A 141 14.02 3.44 -15.36
CA MET A 141 14.88 2.25 -15.46
C MET A 141 16.13 2.23 -14.56
N SER A 142 16.89 3.31 -14.37
CA SER A 142 18.17 3.26 -13.66
C SER A 142 18.77 4.63 -13.32
N ALA A 143 19.67 4.68 -12.33
CA ALA A 143 20.55 5.82 -12.07
C ALA A 143 21.34 6.29 -13.31
N VAL A 144 21.60 5.39 -14.26
CA VAL A 144 22.15 5.70 -15.60
C VAL A 144 21.34 6.78 -16.34
N PHE A 145 20.02 6.84 -16.11
CA PHE A 145 19.09 7.81 -16.67
C PHE A 145 18.58 8.84 -15.64
N ARG A 146 19.25 8.98 -14.49
CA ARG A 146 18.82 9.78 -13.33
C ARG A 146 17.54 9.28 -12.66
N GLY A 147 17.32 7.96 -12.67
CA GLY A 147 16.30 7.28 -11.90
C GLY A 147 16.89 6.22 -10.95
N ASN A 148 16.21 5.11 -10.76
CA ASN A 148 16.60 3.98 -9.89
C ASN A 148 16.12 2.64 -10.49
N GLY A 149 16.27 1.53 -9.78
CA GLY A 149 15.80 0.20 -10.17
C GLY A 149 16.91 -0.69 -10.73
N PHE A 150 17.23 -0.58 -12.02
CA PHE A 150 18.16 -1.50 -12.66
C PHE A 150 19.64 -1.15 -12.40
N PRO A 151 20.50 -2.15 -12.15
CA PRO A 151 21.94 -1.92 -12.02
C PRO A 151 22.54 -1.46 -13.35
N ALA A 152 23.62 -0.68 -13.28
CA ALA A 152 24.25 -0.12 -14.47
C ALA A 152 24.69 -1.19 -15.50
N TRP A 153 25.05 -2.42 -15.09
CA TRP A 153 25.43 -3.48 -16.04
C TRP A 153 24.25 -4.04 -16.86
N ALA A 154 23.01 -3.80 -16.42
CA ALA A 154 21.78 -4.31 -17.05
C ALA A 154 21.20 -3.37 -18.12
N VAL A 155 21.69 -2.12 -18.18
CA VAL A 155 21.18 -1.07 -19.08
C VAL A 155 22.03 -0.95 -20.35
N ASP A 156 21.44 -1.28 -21.50
CA ASP A 156 22.01 -1.12 -22.84
C ASP A 156 20.90 -0.63 -23.81
N PRO A 157 21.05 0.49 -24.53
CA PRO A 157 22.20 1.41 -24.55
C PRO A 157 22.25 2.32 -23.31
N LYS A 158 23.35 3.07 -23.19
CA LYS A 158 23.50 4.24 -22.31
C LYS A 158 22.89 5.49 -22.97
N PRO A 159 22.67 6.60 -22.21
CA PRO A 159 22.40 7.91 -22.78
C PRO A 159 23.34 8.22 -23.94
N PHE A 160 22.79 8.70 -25.06
CA PHE A 160 23.61 9.05 -26.20
C PHE A 160 24.40 10.35 -25.92
N PRO A 161 25.61 10.54 -26.48
CA PRO A 161 26.37 11.76 -26.29
C PRO A 161 25.58 13.01 -26.69
N GLY A 162 25.37 13.93 -25.73
CA GLY A 162 24.61 15.16 -25.94
C GLY A 162 23.08 15.02 -25.91
N GLU A 163 22.54 13.83 -25.61
CA GLU A 163 21.09 13.63 -25.47
C GLU A 163 20.54 14.36 -24.23
N PRO A 164 19.53 15.24 -24.38
CA PRO A 164 18.91 15.91 -23.24
C PRO A 164 18.22 14.91 -22.31
N ASN A 165 18.59 14.94 -21.04
CA ASN A 165 17.87 14.22 -19.97
C ASN A 165 17.14 15.23 -19.08
N PRO A 166 15.82 15.42 -19.25
CA PRO A 166 15.02 16.33 -18.42
C PRO A 166 14.72 15.79 -17.01
N GLY A 167 15.15 14.57 -16.68
CA GLY A 167 14.78 13.87 -15.44
C GLY A 167 13.42 13.17 -15.53
N TRP A 168 13.10 12.41 -14.50
CA TRP A 168 11.76 11.81 -14.32
C TRP A 168 10.72 12.94 -14.09
N PRO A 169 9.48 12.81 -14.59
CA PRO A 169 8.96 11.71 -15.41
C PRO A 169 9.20 11.89 -16.93
N LEU A 170 9.68 13.07 -17.37
CA LEU A 170 9.76 13.43 -18.79
C LEU A 170 10.76 12.58 -19.60
N ASN A 171 11.83 12.12 -18.98
CA ASN A 171 12.87 11.30 -19.64
C ASN A 171 12.29 10.02 -20.26
N SER A 172 11.27 9.41 -19.64
CA SER A 172 10.57 8.21 -20.14
C SER A 172 9.99 8.40 -21.55
N ALA A 173 9.43 9.57 -21.85
CA ALA A 173 8.83 9.89 -23.15
C ALA A 173 9.78 10.62 -24.12
N THR A 174 10.91 11.16 -23.65
CA THR A 174 11.77 12.07 -24.45
C THR A 174 13.15 11.50 -24.80
N MET A 175 13.70 10.57 -24.01
CA MET A 175 15.01 9.98 -24.28
C MET A 175 14.89 8.75 -25.18
N ALA A 176 15.52 8.79 -26.35
CA ALA A 176 15.57 7.69 -27.30
C ALA A 176 16.39 6.51 -26.76
N SER A 177 17.50 6.78 -26.05
CA SER A 177 18.34 5.75 -25.44
C SER A 177 17.61 4.95 -24.36
N LEU A 178 16.87 5.62 -23.46
CA LEU A 178 16.04 4.99 -22.44
C LEU A 178 14.95 4.13 -23.07
N ASN A 179 14.27 4.64 -24.11
CA ASN A 179 13.23 3.88 -24.81
C ASN A 179 13.79 2.63 -25.50
N LEU A 180 15.00 2.71 -26.08
CA LEU A 180 15.71 1.56 -26.62
C LEU A 180 16.18 0.58 -25.53
N ALA A 181 16.55 1.07 -24.35
CA ALA A 181 16.98 0.23 -23.23
C ALA A 181 15.83 -0.61 -22.68
N TRP A 182 14.63 -0.04 -22.56
CA TRP A 182 13.40 -0.78 -22.28
C TRP A 182 13.10 -1.83 -23.35
N SER A 183 13.15 -1.48 -24.64
CA SER A 183 12.94 -2.46 -25.72
C SER A 183 13.94 -3.61 -25.71
N ASN A 184 15.20 -3.34 -25.34
CA ASN A 184 16.23 -4.36 -25.14
C ASN A 184 15.93 -5.23 -23.91
N PHE A 185 15.40 -4.66 -22.82
CA PHE A 185 14.94 -5.44 -21.67
C PHE A 185 13.77 -6.36 -22.03
N TRP A 186 12.71 -5.84 -22.68
CA TRP A 186 11.53 -6.64 -23.05
C TRP A 186 11.83 -7.76 -24.03
N THR A 187 12.87 -7.63 -24.85
CA THR A 187 13.38 -8.70 -25.73
C THR A 187 14.39 -9.64 -25.05
N ASN A 188 14.62 -9.47 -23.74
CA ASN A 188 15.61 -10.19 -22.94
C ASN A 188 17.03 -10.14 -23.53
N ARG A 189 17.39 -9.02 -24.17
CA ARG A 189 18.73 -8.82 -24.72
C ARG A 189 19.77 -8.95 -23.60
N HIS A 190 20.87 -9.65 -23.89
CA HIS A 190 21.92 -9.98 -22.92
C HIS A 190 21.45 -10.73 -21.66
N GLY A 191 20.27 -11.37 -21.68
CA GLY A 191 19.74 -12.16 -20.55
C GLY A 191 19.36 -11.35 -19.32
N VAL A 192 18.96 -10.08 -19.47
CA VAL A 192 18.65 -9.21 -18.31
C VAL A 192 17.40 -9.67 -17.56
N VAL A 193 16.35 -10.15 -18.25
CA VAL A 193 15.16 -10.73 -17.60
C VAL A 193 15.53 -12.01 -16.84
N ASP A 194 16.47 -12.81 -17.36
CA ASP A 194 16.95 -14.00 -16.63
C ASP A 194 17.64 -13.62 -15.31
N ARG A 195 18.51 -12.59 -15.35
CA ARG A 195 19.22 -12.12 -14.16
C ARG A 195 18.35 -11.38 -13.15
N LEU A 196 17.33 -10.65 -13.60
CA LEU A 196 16.28 -10.14 -12.70
C LEU A 196 15.54 -11.30 -12.05
N GLY A 197 15.21 -12.35 -12.83
CA GLY A 197 14.65 -13.59 -12.32
C GLY A 197 15.52 -14.26 -11.25
N ASP A 198 16.82 -14.37 -11.48
CA ASP A 198 17.79 -14.90 -10.49
C ASP A 198 17.76 -14.09 -9.17
N ALA A 199 17.73 -12.76 -9.29
CA ALA A 199 17.71 -11.84 -8.15
C ALA A 199 16.42 -11.97 -7.32
N LEU A 200 15.26 -11.92 -7.97
CA LEU A 200 13.96 -12.07 -7.32
C LEU A 200 13.76 -13.47 -6.73
N SER A 201 14.27 -14.52 -7.40
CA SER A 201 14.29 -15.89 -6.88
C SER A 201 15.12 -16.01 -5.59
N ALA A 202 16.28 -15.34 -5.52
CA ALA A 202 17.12 -15.35 -4.33
C ALA A 202 16.48 -14.63 -3.14
N LEU A 203 15.82 -13.49 -3.37
CA LEU A 203 15.02 -12.80 -2.35
C LEU A 203 13.87 -13.68 -1.87
N ALA A 204 13.11 -14.28 -2.80
CA ALA A 204 11.99 -15.16 -2.48
C ALA A 204 12.44 -16.39 -1.69
N ALA A 205 13.57 -17.00 -2.04
CA ALA A 205 14.15 -18.13 -1.30
C ALA A 205 14.53 -17.76 0.15
N ARG A 206 14.99 -16.52 0.40
CA ARG A 206 15.33 -16.03 1.76
C ARG A 206 14.09 -15.74 2.61
N LEU A 207 13.02 -15.27 1.98
CA LEU A 207 11.77 -14.90 2.64
C LEU A 207 10.73 -16.02 2.68
N ARG A 208 10.99 -17.15 2.02
CA ARG A 208 10.12 -18.33 2.00
C ARG A 208 9.76 -18.80 3.40
N GLY A 209 8.45 -18.93 3.66
CA GLY A 209 7.90 -19.37 4.94
C GLY A 209 7.72 -18.25 5.96
N ASN A 210 8.20 -17.03 5.71
CA ASN A 210 7.86 -15.87 6.52
C ASN A 210 6.35 -15.55 6.33
N PRO A 211 5.54 -15.50 7.40
CA PRO A 211 4.10 -15.25 7.30
C PRO A 211 3.76 -13.78 6.98
N ALA A 212 4.66 -12.84 7.25
CA ALA A 212 4.45 -11.43 6.94
C ALA A 212 4.52 -11.13 5.44
N VAL A 213 5.10 -12.03 4.62
CA VAL A 213 5.20 -11.83 3.17
C VAL A 213 3.81 -11.94 2.52
N LEU A 214 3.32 -10.81 2.00
CA LEU A 214 2.09 -10.76 1.19
C LEU A 214 2.31 -11.41 -0.18
N GLY A 215 3.48 -11.15 -0.77
CA GLY A 215 3.83 -11.55 -2.13
C GLY A 215 4.94 -10.68 -2.69
N TYR A 216 5.20 -10.85 -3.99
CA TYR A 216 6.23 -10.12 -4.74
C TYR A 216 5.58 -9.43 -5.93
N GLU A 217 5.78 -8.13 -6.07
CA GLU A 217 5.41 -7.38 -7.25
C GLU A 217 6.55 -7.44 -8.27
N VAL A 218 6.21 -7.79 -9.51
CA VAL A 218 7.21 -8.16 -10.51
C VAL A 218 8.03 -6.95 -10.97
N MET A 219 7.40 -5.77 -11.06
CA MET A 219 8.03 -4.54 -11.53
C MET A 219 7.13 -3.33 -11.29
N ASN A 220 7.67 -2.29 -10.63
CA ASN A 220 7.05 -0.97 -10.57
C ASN A 220 6.98 -0.31 -11.95
N GLU A 221 5.84 0.27 -12.28
CA GLU A 221 5.59 1.16 -13.41
C GLU A 221 6.23 0.75 -14.77
N PRO A 222 5.89 -0.41 -15.33
CA PRO A 222 6.59 -0.96 -16.50
C PRO A 222 6.40 -0.12 -17.77
N TRP A 223 7.48 0.51 -18.26
CA TRP A 223 7.44 1.37 -19.45
C TRP A 223 7.59 0.57 -20.77
N PRO A 224 6.73 0.78 -21.79
CA PRO A 224 6.79 0.00 -23.04
C PRO A 224 8.07 0.18 -23.89
N GLY A 225 8.90 1.19 -23.62
CA GLY A 225 10.01 1.56 -24.48
C GLY A 225 9.54 2.15 -25.81
N VAL A 226 10.29 1.94 -26.90
CA VAL A 226 10.02 2.60 -28.21
C VAL A 226 8.60 2.42 -28.76
N VAL A 227 7.84 1.42 -28.28
CA VAL A 227 6.47 1.14 -28.72
C VAL A 227 5.40 1.89 -27.92
N TYR A 228 5.76 2.67 -26.89
CA TYR A 228 4.80 3.45 -26.08
C TYR A 228 3.80 4.31 -26.90
N PRO A 229 4.14 4.92 -28.05
CA PRO A 229 3.18 5.72 -28.81
C PRO A 229 2.06 4.87 -29.40
N SER A 230 2.30 3.57 -29.64
CA SER A 230 1.30 2.63 -30.15
C SER A 230 0.24 2.24 -29.11
N CYS A 231 0.46 2.56 -27.83
CA CYS A 231 -0.51 2.35 -26.76
C CYS A 231 -1.59 3.44 -26.73
N ILE A 232 -1.37 4.58 -27.38
CA ILE A 232 -2.27 5.73 -27.34
C ILE A 232 -3.29 5.64 -28.48
N PRO A 233 -4.61 5.82 -28.25
CA PRO A 233 -5.29 6.04 -26.96
C PRO A 233 -5.87 4.76 -26.32
N SER A 234 -5.77 3.60 -26.99
CA SER A 234 -6.64 2.45 -26.74
C SER A 234 -5.95 1.22 -26.13
N GLY A 235 -4.69 1.33 -25.72
CA GLY A 235 -3.86 0.20 -25.29
C GLY A 235 -3.02 -0.38 -26.43
N CYS A 236 -2.01 -1.18 -26.11
CA CYS A 236 -1.08 -1.78 -27.07
C CYS A 236 -1.02 -3.31 -26.92
N PRO A 237 -2.04 -4.07 -27.41
CA PRO A 237 -2.17 -5.50 -27.13
C PRO A 237 -0.96 -6.35 -27.53
N LYS A 238 -0.24 -5.97 -28.59
CA LYS A 238 1.01 -6.64 -29.02
C LYS A 238 2.13 -6.51 -27.98
N PHE A 239 2.21 -5.36 -27.31
CA PHE A 239 3.14 -5.15 -26.21
C PHE A 239 2.64 -5.86 -24.95
N ASP A 240 1.35 -5.75 -24.59
CA ASP A 240 0.78 -6.50 -23.45
C ASP A 240 1.04 -8.01 -23.56
N ALA A 241 1.01 -8.61 -24.77
CA ALA A 241 1.34 -10.01 -24.98
C ALA A 241 2.82 -10.34 -24.66
N GLN A 242 3.76 -9.49 -25.07
CA GLN A 242 5.18 -9.63 -24.75
C GLN A 242 5.44 -9.41 -23.26
N TYR A 243 4.85 -8.35 -22.71
CA TYR A 243 4.87 -7.94 -21.32
C TYR A 243 4.38 -9.07 -20.40
N GLN A 244 3.22 -9.67 -20.72
CA GLN A 244 2.64 -10.76 -19.96
C GLN A 244 3.54 -12.00 -19.99
N GLY A 245 4.13 -12.34 -21.15
CA GLY A 245 5.10 -13.44 -21.25
C GLY A 245 6.36 -13.24 -20.39
N VAL A 246 6.81 -11.98 -20.21
CA VAL A 246 7.89 -11.63 -19.28
C VAL A 246 7.44 -11.76 -17.82
N HIS A 247 6.21 -11.34 -17.50
CA HIS A 247 5.64 -11.47 -16.15
C HIS A 247 5.42 -12.93 -15.74
N GLU A 248 4.92 -13.77 -16.64
CA GLU A 248 4.84 -15.22 -16.47
C GLU A 248 6.22 -15.85 -16.26
N LYS A 249 7.25 -15.37 -16.97
CA LYS A 249 8.64 -15.82 -16.80
C LYS A 249 9.19 -15.45 -15.43
N LEU A 250 9.06 -14.20 -15.00
CA LEU A 250 9.55 -13.73 -13.70
C LEU A 250 8.77 -14.38 -12.54
N THR A 251 7.46 -14.59 -12.69
CA THR A 251 6.63 -15.36 -11.74
C THR A 251 7.19 -16.76 -11.50
N ARG A 252 7.57 -17.48 -12.57
CA ARG A 252 8.19 -18.81 -12.43
C ARG A 252 9.51 -18.72 -11.66
N ARG A 253 10.37 -17.73 -11.96
CA ARG A 253 11.66 -17.53 -11.25
C ARG A 253 11.45 -17.22 -9.76
N ILE A 254 10.51 -16.35 -9.41
CA ILE A 254 10.12 -16.07 -8.01
C ILE A 254 9.69 -17.36 -7.30
N ARG A 255 8.85 -18.18 -7.95
CA ARG A 255 8.34 -19.43 -7.37
C ARG A 255 9.33 -20.59 -7.31
N GLU A 256 10.46 -20.52 -8.00
CA GLU A 256 11.60 -21.41 -7.72
C GLU A 256 12.20 -21.13 -6.32
N GLY A 257 12.15 -19.88 -5.86
CA GLY A 257 12.54 -19.49 -4.51
C GLY A 257 11.46 -19.80 -3.47
N ASP A 258 10.22 -19.35 -3.73
CA ASP A 258 9.05 -19.58 -2.87
C ASP A 258 7.83 -20.10 -3.67
N PRO A 259 7.64 -21.44 -3.75
CA PRO A 259 6.58 -22.05 -4.56
C PRO A 259 5.14 -21.65 -4.21
N ALA A 260 4.91 -21.11 -3.01
CA ALA A 260 3.59 -20.73 -2.50
C ALA A 260 3.40 -19.20 -2.45
N ALA A 261 4.27 -18.42 -3.09
CA ALA A 261 4.17 -16.97 -3.12
C ALA A 261 3.05 -16.47 -4.06
N PRO A 262 2.16 -15.58 -3.57
CA PRO A 262 1.41 -14.68 -4.43
C PRO A 262 2.35 -13.77 -5.21
N VAL A 263 1.99 -13.45 -6.45
CA VAL A 263 2.77 -12.57 -7.32
C VAL A 263 1.85 -11.49 -7.90
N LEU A 264 2.24 -10.23 -7.73
CA LEU A 264 1.47 -9.07 -8.16
C LEU A 264 2.01 -8.59 -9.51
N TRP A 265 1.11 -8.39 -10.47
CA TRP A 265 1.41 -7.84 -11.79
C TRP A 265 0.69 -6.51 -11.97
N GLU A 266 1.46 -5.47 -12.25
CA GLU A 266 0.93 -4.19 -12.70
C GLU A 266 0.38 -4.28 -14.14
N PRO A 267 -0.40 -3.29 -14.61
CA PRO A 267 -0.47 -2.96 -16.03
C PRO A 267 0.83 -2.26 -16.47
N HIS A 268 1.06 -2.11 -17.79
CA HIS A 268 2.07 -1.17 -18.25
C HIS A 268 1.75 0.28 -17.79
N VAL A 269 2.74 1.11 -17.47
CA VAL A 269 2.51 2.42 -16.82
C VAL A 269 1.75 3.45 -17.67
N MET A 270 1.52 3.20 -18.97
CA MET A 270 0.56 4.01 -19.75
C MET A 270 -0.84 4.05 -19.10
N TRP A 271 -1.14 3.09 -18.21
CA TRP A 271 -2.25 3.10 -17.26
C TRP A 271 -2.42 4.42 -16.49
N ASN A 272 -1.32 5.06 -16.06
CA ASN A 272 -1.36 6.35 -15.34
C ASN A 272 -1.82 7.51 -16.24
N GLN A 273 -1.80 7.33 -17.56
CA GLN A 273 -2.44 8.22 -18.54
C GLN A 273 -3.83 7.71 -18.97
N THR A 274 -4.43 6.84 -18.17
CA THR A 274 -5.75 6.20 -18.35
C THR A 274 -5.90 5.27 -19.56
N ILE A 275 -4.78 4.87 -20.16
CA ILE A 275 -4.74 3.89 -21.24
C ILE A 275 -5.09 2.50 -20.67
N PRO A 276 -6.04 1.74 -21.25
CA PRO A 276 -6.36 0.41 -20.77
C PRO A 276 -5.22 -0.58 -21.04
N THR A 277 -5.10 -1.61 -20.21
CA THR A 277 -4.28 -2.80 -20.50
C THR A 277 -5.10 -3.89 -21.17
N HIS A 278 -4.45 -4.71 -22.00
CA HIS A 278 -4.98 -5.94 -22.59
C HIS A 278 -4.43 -7.22 -21.95
N ILE A 279 -3.81 -7.19 -20.77
CA ILE A 279 -3.44 -8.41 -20.01
C ILE A 279 -4.70 -9.26 -19.75
N ALA A 280 -4.60 -10.58 -19.91
CA ALA A 280 -5.71 -11.52 -19.71
C ALA A 280 -6.94 -11.25 -20.61
N GLU A 281 -6.73 -10.90 -21.89
CA GLU A 281 -7.77 -10.58 -22.88
C GLU A 281 -7.65 -11.47 -24.14
N PRO A 282 -8.11 -12.74 -24.11
CA PRO A 282 -8.09 -13.60 -25.27
C PRO A 282 -8.98 -13.07 -26.42
N PRO A 283 -8.55 -13.18 -27.69
CA PRO A 283 -7.35 -13.85 -28.19
C PRO A 283 -6.10 -12.94 -28.28
N LEU A 284 -6.16 -11.70 -27.78
CA LEU A 284 -5.05 -10.74 -27.87
C LEU A 284 -3.88 -11.13 -26.96
N THR A 285 -4.20 -11.58 -25.74
CA THR A 285 -3.24 -12.11 -24.76
C THR A 285 -3.78 -13.39 -24.10
N PRO A 286 -2.92 -14.26 -23.53
CA PRO A 286 -3.37 -15.45 -22.82
C PRO A 286 -4.19 -15.10 -21.57
N ALA A 287 -5.20 -15.90 -21.22
CA ALA A 287 -5.87 -15.77 -19.93
C ALA A 287 -4.92 -16.12 -18.78
N ILE A 288 -5.00 -15.38 -17.65
CA ILE A 288 -4.31 -15.75 -16.41
C ILE A 288 -5.02 -16.99 -15.85
N THR A 289 -4.30 -18.12 -15.81
CA THR A 289 -4.79 -19.41 -15.28
C THR A 289 -4.23 -19.74 -13.90
N ASP A 290 -3.27 -18.96 -13.43
CA ASP A 290 -2.60 -19.12 -12.15
C ASP A 290 -3.41 -18.41 -11.03
N PRO A 291 -3.96 -19.15 -10.06
CA PRO A 291 -4.90 -18.60 -9.08
C PRO A 291 -4.23 -17.77 -7.99
N SER A 292 -2.90 -17.65 -7.96
CA SER A 292 -2.19 -16.79 -7.00
C SER A 292 -1.51 -15.58 -7.65
N ILE A 293 -1.95 -15.20 -8.85
CA ILE A 293 -1.68 -13.89 -9.43
C ILE A 293 -2.67 -12.89 -8.86
N VAL A 294 -2.18 -11.68 -8.62
CA VAL A 294 -2.94 -10.52 -8.16
C VAL A 294 -2.70 -9.39 -9.14
N PHE A 295 -3.73 -8.60 -9.46
CA PHE A 295 -3.56 -7.38 -10.24
C PHE A 295 -3.23 -6.20 -9.33
N SER A 296 -2.00 -5.72 -9.38
CA SER A 296 -1.67 -4.41 -8.80
C SER A 296 -1.94 -3.31 -9.81
N PHE A 297 -2.25 -2.10 -9.34
CA PHE A 297 -2.35 -0.92 -10.20
C PHE A 297 -2.23 0.38 -9.39
N HIS A 298 -1.84 1.45 -10.08
CA HIS A 298 -1.73 2.78 -9.48
C HIS A 298 -2.97 3.64 -9.80
N ASP A 299 -3.31 4.59 -8.93
CA ASP A 299 -4.42 5.53 -9.12
C ASP A 299 -3.96 6.99 -8.98
N TYR A 300 -3.09 7.41 -9.92
CA TYR A 300 -2.60 8.77 -10.03
C TYR A 300 -3.48 9.67 -10.92
N CYS A 301 -3.52 10.96 -10.61
CA CYS A 301 -4.07 11.98 -11.49
C CYS A 301 -2.95 12.69 -12.27
N ALA A 302 -2.92 12.54 -13.59
CA ALA A 302 -1.86 13.06 -14.45
C ALA A 302 -1.83 14.60 -14.49
N PHE A 303 -2.99 15.26 -14.35
CA PHE A 303 -3.05 16.72 -14.20
C PHE A 303 -2.38 17.21 -12.91
N ASN A 304 -2.47 16.41 -11.85
CA ASN A 304 -1.88 16.71 -10.56
C ASN A 304 -0.37 16.46 -10.58
N GLU A 305 0.07 15.32 -11.09
CA GLU A 305 1.50 15.03 -11.35
C GLU A 305 2.13 16.13 -12.22
N ALA A 306 1.44 16.57 -13.28
CA ALA A 306 1.92 17.67 -14.13
C ALA A 306 1.92 19.04 -13.41
N ALA A 307 1.03 19.29 -12.45
CA ALA A 307 1.09 20.50 -11.62
C ALA A 307 2.28 20.48 -10.64
N ILE A 308 2.65 19.31 -10.12
CA ILE A 308 3.80 19.12 -9.22
C ILE A 308 5.12 19.23 -10.00
N TYR A 309 5.30 18.40 -11.03
CA TYR A 309 6.61 18.20 -11.68
C TYR A 309 6.85 19.09 -12.90
N LEU A 310 5.79 19.59 -13.55
CA LEU A 310 5.88 20.45 -14.74
C LEU A 310 5.40 21.89 -14.47
N GLY A 311 4.94 22.19 -13.25
CA GLY A 311 4.45 23.51 -12.87
C GLY A 311 3.17 23.94 -13.60
N LEU A 312 2.36 22.99 -14.10
CA LEU A 312 1.10 23.32 -14.78
C LEU A 312 0.05 23.96 -13.84
N PRO A 313 -0.92 24.72 -14.38
CA PRO A 313 -1.95 25.39 -13.59
C PRO A 313 -2.74 24.42 -12.70
N ARG A 314 -2.85 24.75 -11.40
CA ARG A 314 -3.49 23.89 -10.38
C ARG A 314 -4.99 23.72 -10.60
N GLU A 315 -5.61 24.60 -11.36
CA GLU A 315 -7.01 24.53 -11.78
C GLU A 315 -7.31 23.23 -12.56
N LEU A 316 -6.29 22.65 -13.23
CA LEU A 316 -6.41 21.37 -13.93
C LEU A 316 -6.67 20.18 -12.99
N VAL A 317 -6.37 20.30 -11.69
CA VAL A 317 -6.69 19.27 -10.68
C VAL A 317 -8.22 19.06 -10.57
N GLY A 318 -9.04 20.02 -10.99
CA GLY A 318 -10.49 19.84 -11.12
C GLY A 318 -10.89 18.68 -12.05
N LEU A 319 -10.03 18.33 -13.02
CA LEU A 319 -10.26 17.23 -13.97
C LEU A 319 -9.93 15.84 -13.38
N CYS A 320 -9.23 15.77 -12.24
CA CYS A 320 -8.82 14.51 -11.62
C CYS A 320 -9.99 13.56 -11.34
N GLY A 321 -11.18 14.09 -10.98
CA GLY A 321 -12.36 13.26 -10.74
C GLY A 321 -12.70 12.36 -11.93
N ALA A 322 -12.79 12.95 -13.13
CA ALA A 322 -13.06 12.20 -14.36
C ALA A 322 -11.90 11.29 -14.78
N GLN A 323 -10.65 11.68 -14.47
CA GLN A 323 -9.49 10.82 -14.72
C GLN A 323 -9.54 9.56 -13.85
N HIS A 324 -9.76 9.70 -12.54
CA HIS A 324 -9.92 8.54 -11.64
C HIS A 324 -11.08 7.66 -12.11
N ASP A 325 -12.24 8.22 -12.47
CA ASP A 325 -13.36 7.42 -12.99
C ASP A 325 -12.99 6.59 -14.24
N ARG A 326 -12.07 7.09 -15.08
CA ARG A 326 -11.52 6.32 -16.20
C ARG A 326 -10.57 5.20 -15.75
N THR A 327 -9.66 5.45 -14.80
CA THR A 327 -8.79 4.42 -14.18
C THR A 327 -9.63 3.29 -13.58
N TRP A 328 -10.64 3.63 -12.78
CA TRP A 328 -11.51 2.66 -12.12
C TRP A 328 -12.44 1.92 -13.11
N SER A 329 -12.85 2.55 -14.21
CA SER A 329 -13.55 1.90 -15.33
C SER A 329 -12.67 0.90 -16.08
N ASN A 330 -11.37 1.21 -16.29
CA ASN A 330 -10.40 0.26 -16.82
C ASN A 330 -10.22 -0.93 -15.86
N TYR A 331 -10.11 -0.68 -14.55
CA TYR A 331 -10.05 -1.75 -13.54
C TYR A 331 -11.28 -2.65 -13.58
N GLU A 332 -12.49 -2.10 -13.62
CA GLU A 332 -13.71 -2.93 -13.71
C GLU A 332 -13.75 -3.79 -14.98
N THR A 333 -13.19 -3.30 -16.08
CA THR A 333 -13.10 -4.03 -17.35
C THR A 333 -12.12 -5.20 -17.22
N PHE A 334 -10.96 -4.98 -16.59
CA PHE A 334 -10.00 -6.03 -16.23
C PHE A 334 -10.60 -7.06 -15.26
N ALA A 335 -11.21 -6.62 -14.16
CA ALA A 335 -11.76 -7.48 -13.11
C ALA A 335 -12.85 -8.43 -13.65
N LYS A 336 -13.72 -7.93 -14.54
CA LYS A 336 -14.77 -8.73 -15.20
C LYS A 336 -14.20 -9.89 -16.03
N ARG A 337 -13.04 -9.72 -16.69
CA ARG A 337 -12.40 -10.77 -17.50
C ARG A 337 -11.47 -11.68 -16.69
N ALA A 338 -10.61 -11.10 -15.85
CA ALA A 338 -9.53 -11.84 -15.18
C ALA A 338 -9.97 -12.57 -13.90
N LYS A 339 -10.91 -12.01 -13.13
CA LYS A 339 -11.48 -12.60 -11.90
C LYS A 339 -10.48 -13.00 -10.80
N ILE A 340 -9.31 -12.35 -10.79
CA ILE A 340 -8.27 -12.41 -9.74
C ILE A 340 -8.46 -11.26 -8.74
N PRO A 341 -7.87 -11.30 -7.52
CA PRO A 341 -7.86 -10.14 -6.62
C PRO A 341 -7.11 -8.96 -7.22
N ALA A 342 -7.34 -7.77 -6.66
CA ALA A 342 -6.58 -6.58 -6.99
C ALA A 342 -6.19 -5.76 -5.75
N LEU A 343 -5.16 -4.94 -5.91
CA LEU A 343 -4.61 -4.06 -4.87
C LEU A 343 -4.18 -2.72 -5.51
N VAL A 344 -4.55 -1.59 -4.90
CA VAL A 344 -4.01 -0.29 -5.34
C VAL A 344 -2.65 -0.10 -4.70
N THR A 345 -1.56 -0.39 -5.43
CA THR A 345 -0.20 -0.40 -4.87
C THR A 345 0.39 0.99 -4.66
N GLU A 346 -0.11 1.99 -5.40
CA GLU A 346 0.38 3.36 -5.29
C GLU A 346 -0.67 4.42 -5.66
N PHE A 347 -0.72 5.51 -4.89
CA PHE A 347 -1.54 6.70 -5.12
C PHE A 347 -1.15 7.84 -4.17
N GLY A 348 -1.55 9.08 -4.50
CA GLY A 348 -1.57 10.19 -3.54
C GLY A 348 -0.24 10.93 -3.32
N GLY A 349 0.64 10.94 -4.33
CA GLY A 349 1.98 11.55 -4.26
C GLY A 349 2.04 13.07 -4.02
N ASP A 350 0.92 13.79 -4.12
CA ASP A 350 0.82 15.19 -3.69
C ASP A 350 0.58 15.36 -2.18
N SER A 351 0.33 14.26 -1.46
CA SER A 351 -0.08 14.25 -0.05
C SER A 351 -1.33 15.10 0.25
N ARG A 352 -2.17 15.41 -0.75
CA ARG A 352 -3.38 16.23 -0.57
C ARG A 352 -4.55 15.36 -0.13
N ALA A 353 -5.17 15.75 0.99
CA ALA A 353 -6.30 15.03 1.58
C ALA A 353 -7.49 14.85 0.60
N ASP A 354 -7.79 15.85 -0.24
CA ASP A 354 -8.90 15.81 -1.20
C ASP A 354 -8.60 15.00 -2.48
N THR A 355 -7.33 14.89 -2.89
CA THR A 355 -6.91 13.95 -3.94
C THR A 355 -6.95 12.52 -3.40
N VAL A 356 -6.34 12.29 -2.24
CA VAL A 356 -6.25 10.99 -1.57
C VAL A 356 -7.64 10.39 -1.27
N ALA A 357 -8.58 11.20 -0.75
CA ALA A 357 -9.95 10.74 -0.47
C ALA A 357 -10.66 10.14 -1.70
N ARG A 358 -10.41 10.65 -2.91
CA ARG A 358 -11.03 10.17 -4.17
C ARG A 358 -10.66 8.73 -4.50
N THR A 359 -9.43 8.31 -4.17
CA THR A 359 -8.98 6.92 -4.34
C THR A 359 -9.56 6.05 -3.23
N LEU A 360 -9.49 6.51 -1.97
CA LEU A 360 -10.00 5.80 -0.80
C LEU A 360 -11.49 5.43 -0.93
N ASP A 361 -12.32 6.38 -1.34
CA ASP A 361 -13.77 6.15 -1.48
C ASP A 361 -14.09 5.18 -2.63
N ARG A 362 -13.34 5.24 -3.74
CA ARG A 362 -13.51 4.30 -4.88
C ARG A 362 -13.01 2.89 -4.55
N ALA A 363 -11.99 2.78 -3.72
CA ALA A 363 -11.51 1.52 -3.17
C ALA A 363 -12.51 0.91 -2.19
N ASP A 364 -13.08 1.71 -1.26
CA ASP A 364 -14.08 1.25 -0.29
C ASP A 364 -15.38 0.78 -0.97
N GLN A 365 -15.84 1.48 -2.01
CA GLN A 365 -16.95 1.06 -2.88
C GLN A 365 -16.74 -0.32 -3.55
N ARG A 366 -15.48 -0.73 -3.73
CA ARG A 366 -15.08 -1.98 -4.41
C ARG A 366 -14.45 -2.99 -3.47
N LEU A 367 -14.37 -2.66 -2.17
CA LEU A 367 -13.72 -3.47 -1.13
C LEU A 367 -12.28 -3.86 -1.48
N LEU A 368 -11.56 -2.94 -2.13
CA LEU A 368 -10.14 -3.12 -2.49
C LEU A 368 -9.21 -2.55 -1.43
N GLY A 369 -8.08 -3.24 -1.25
CA GLY A 369 -6.98 -2.74 -0.45
C GLY A 369 -6.15 -1.70 -1.20
N TRP A 370 -5.34 -0.95 -0.45
CA TRP A 370 -4.49 0.11 -0.99
C TRP A 370 -3.22 0.37 -0.16
N MET A 371 -2.21 0.93 -0.81
CA MET A 371 -0.94 1.37 -0.22
C MET A 371 -0.62 2.80 -0.68
N TRP A 372 -0.57 3.74 0.25
CA TRP A 372 -0.39 5.18 -0.06
C TRP A 372 1.07 5.56 -0.31
N TRP A 373 1.34 6.51 -1.22
CA TRP A 373 2.67 7.05 -1.52
C TRP A 373 2.92 8.42 -0.85
N HIS A 374 3.85 8.54 0.10
CA HIS A 374 4.72 7.52 0.68
C HIS A 374 5.05 7.82 2.15
N TYR A 375 5.44 6.77 2.88
CA TYR A 375 5.90 6.86 4.25
C TYR A 375 7.43 6.84 4.32
N SER A 376 7.97 7.77 5.10
CA SER A 376 9.39 7.80 5.49
C SER A 376 9.49 7.72 7.01
N SER A 377 10.44 6.94 7.53
CA SER A 377 10.64 6.67 8.97
C SER A 377 10.64 7.93 9.86
N ILE A 378 10.00 7.88 11.02
CA ILE A 378 10.11 8.96 12.02
C ILE A 378 11.44 8.92 12.79
N ASP A 379 12.21 7.83 12.67
CA ASP A 379 13.54 7.66 13.26
C ASP A 379 14.64 7.98 12.24
N GLY A 380 15.41 9.03 12.50
CA GLY A 380 16.54 9.45 11.68
C GLY A 380 17.47 10.40 12.42
N PRO A 381 18.42 11.05 11.72
CA PRO A 381 19.33 12.04 12.32
C PRO A 381 18.60 13.19 13.05
N THR A 382 17.39 13.50 12.58
CA THR A 382 16.40 14.32 13.29
C THR A 382 15.13 13.49 13.43
N VAL A 383 14.68 13.24 14.67
CA VAL A 383 13.39 12.56 14.93
C VAL A 383 12.25 13.42 14.38
N ARG A 384 11.39 12.83 13.56
CA ARG A 384 10.22 13.51 12.97
C ARG A 384 8.95 13.27 13.80
N PRO A 385 7.98 14.18 13.77
CA PRO A 385 6.66 13.93 14.33
C PRO A 385 5.93 12.83 13.54
N ASP A 386 4.89 12.28 14.15
CA ASP A 386 3.92 11.42 13.48
C ASP A 386 3.29 12.16 12.27
N PRO A 387 3.44 11.66 11.02
CA PRO A 387 2.92 12.33 9.83
C PRO A 387 1.40 12.23 9.69
N PHE A 388 0.73 11.36 10.46
CA PHE A 388 -0.71 11.11 10.34
C PHE A 388 -1.57 12.01 11.23
N THR A 389 -0.99 12.93 12.00
CA THR A 389 -1.77 13.84 12.86
C THR A 389 -2.50 14.97 12.11
N GLY A 390 -2.26 15.13 10.80
CA GLY A 390 -2.84 16.19 9.95
C GLY A 390 -4.07 15.78 9.14
N GLU A 391 -4.55 16.67 8.26
CA GLU A 391 -5.72 16.44 7.38
C GLU A 391 -5.58 15.19 6.50
N LEU A 392 -4.37 14.90 6.00
CA LEU A 392 -4.08 13.70 5.23
C LEU A 392 -4.28 12.43 6.06
N GLY A 393 -3.74 12.40 7.28
CA GLY A 393 -3.88 11.23 8.15
C GLY A 393 -5.32 11.03 8.61
N ARG A 394 -6.13 12.09 8.76
CA ARG A 394 -7.58 11.94 8.92
C ARG A 394 -8.27 11.23 7.75
N GLN A 395 -7.72 11.27 6.54
CA GLN A 395 -8.26 10.49 5.42
C GLN A 395 -7.77 9.04 5.44
N LEU A 396 -6.49 8.82 5.72
CA LEU A 396 -5.84 7.50 5.66
C LEU A 396 -6.14 6.60 6.88
N VAL A 397 -6.16 7.17 8.09
CA VAL A 397 -6.34 6.45 9.36
C VAL A 397 -7.82 6.21 9.62
N ARG A 398 -8.34 5.14 9.04
CA ARG A 398 -9.77 4.81 8.95
C ARG A 398 -10.12 3.59 9.80
N THR A 399 -11.37 3.50 10.24
CA THR A 399 -11.95 2.26 10.79
C THR A 399 -12.35 1.33 9.64
N TYR A 400 -12.00 0.03 9.71
CA TYR A 400 -12.29 -0.93 8.63
C TYR A 400 -12.15 -2.41 9.02
N PRO A 401 -12.83 -3.32 8.32
CA PRO A 401 -12.68 -4.77 8.51
C PRO A 401 -11.30 -5.24 8.04
N ARG A 402 -10.36 -5.47 8.96
CA ARG A 402 -9.03 -6.01 8.62
C ARG A 402 -9.08 -7.48 8.21
N ALA A 403 -10.02 -8.25 8.76
CA ALA A 403 -10.30 -9.64 8.37
C ALA A 403 -11.79 -9.96 8.57
N THR A 404 -12.46 -10.58 7.59
CA THR A 404 -13.91 -10.86 7.61
C THR A 404 -14.23 -12.34 7.62
N SER A 405 -15.00 -12.81 8.62
CA SER A 405 -15.55 -14.18 8.68
C SER A 405 -16.76 -14.34 7.74
N GLY A 406 -16.52 -14.20 6.44
CA GLY A 406 -17.55 -14.21 5.42
C GLY A 406 -17.15 -13.42 4.18
N ILE A 407 -18.15 -13.06 3.37
CA ILE A 407 -17.96 -12.25 2.16
C ILE A 407 -18.37 -10.81 2.45
N PRO A 408 -17.42 -9.85 2.43
CA PRO A 408 -17.71 -8.42 2.46
C PRO A 408 -18.71 -8.02 1.37
N LEU A 409 -19.69 -7.16 1.71
CA LEU A 409 -20.75 -6.69 0.79
C LEU A 409 -20.70 -5.18 0.57
N SER A 410 -20.41 -4.39 1.61
CA SER A 410 -20.25 -2.94 1.49
C SER A 410 -19.48 -2.37 2.67
N LEU A 411 -18.69 -1.33 2.42
CA LEU A 411 -17.98 -0.54 3.43
C LEU A 411 -18.16 0.95 3.14
N THR A 412 -18.46 1.75 4.17
CA THR A 412 -18.34 3.22 4.14
C THR A 412 -17.63 3.71 5.39
N PHE A 413 -16.89 4.80 5.26
CA PHE A 413 -16.22 5.51 6.35
C PHE A 413 -16.27 7.02 6.08
N ASP A 414 -16.73 7.80 7.05
CA ASP A 414 -16.75 9.26 7.01
C ASP A 414 -15.53 9.83 7.76
N ALA A 415 -14.61 10.50 7.04
CA ALA A 415 -13.40 11.10 7.62
C ALA A 415 -13.63 12.41 8.41
N ALA A 416 -14.85 12.97 8.40
CA ALA A 416 -15.23 14.07 9.28
C ALA A 416 -15.65 13.54 10.66
N THR A 417 -16.50 12.51 10.71
CA THR A 417 -17.14 12.00 11.94
C THR A 417 -16.53 10.71 12.49
N GLY A 418 -15.79 9.97 11.67
CA GLY A 418 -15.38 8.59 11.94
C GLY A 418 -16.52 7.57 11.79
N GLU A 419 -17.73 7.95 11.38
CA GLU A 419 -18.84 7.01 11.26
C GLU A 419 -18.53 5.95 10.20
N THR A 420 -18.64 4.68 10.58
CA THR A 420 -18.31 3.53 9.73
C THR A 420 -19.50 2.61 9.63
N HIS A 421 -19.85 2.19 8.41
CA HIS A 421 -20.81 1.10 8.19
C HIS A 421 -20.15 -0.02 7.41
N PHE A 422 -20.18 -1.21 7.98
CA PHE A 422 -19.70 -2.42 7.32
C PHE A 422 -20.78 -3.48 7.29
N ARG A 423 -20.98 -4.09 6.12
CA ARG A 423 -21.91 -5.21 5.92
C ARG A 423 -21.21 -6.37 5.25
N TYR A 424 -21.42 -7.57 5.77
CA TYR A 424 -20.94 -8.80 5.17
C TYR A 424 -21.98 -9.92 5.25
N ARG A 425 -21.90 -10.89 4.34
CA ARG A 425 -22.63 -12.16 4.44
C ARG A 425 -21.75 -13.13 5.22
N PRO A 426 -22.17 -13.61 6.40
CA PRO A 426 -21.33 -14.47 7.22
C PRO A 426 -21.15 -15.83 6.56
N GLU A 427 -19.96 -16.40 6.76
CA GLU A 427 -19.66 -17.78 6.41
C GLU A 427 -18.87 -18.39 7.58
N LYS A 428 -19.03 -19.69 7.84
CA LYS A 428 -18.37 -20.34 8.96
C LYS A 428 -16.85 -20.43 8.72
N ARG A 429 -16.09 -19.53 9.33
CA ARG A 429 -14.61 -19.47 9.31
C ARG A 429 -14.02 -19.85 10.67
N GLY A 430 -12.69 -19.99 10.73
CA GLY A 430 -11.98 -20.44 11.93
C GLY A 430 -11.76 -19.37 13.01
N ALA A 431 -12.12 -18.11 12.75
CA ALA A 431 -11.91 -16.96 13.63
C ALA A 431 -13.00 -15.88 13.36
N PRO A 432 -13.30 -14.99 14.33
CA PRO A 432 -14.27 -13.92 14.15
C PRO A 432 -13.83 -12.87 13.12
N THR A 433 -14.78 -12.03 12.69
CA THR A 433 -14.49 -10.81 11.94
C THR A 433 -13.75 -9.83 12.85
N GLU A 434 -12.69 -9.21 12.35
CA GLU A 434 -11.90 -8.17 13.01
C GLU A 434 -12.03 -6.84 12.29
N ILE A 435 -12.39 -5.79 13.03
CA ILE A 435 -12.51 -4.41 12.52
C ILE A 435 -11.51 -3.54 13.28
N SER A 436 -10.50 -3.00 12.58
CA SER A 436 -9.58 -2.02 13.17
C SER A 436 -10.30 -0.70 13.39
N THR A 437 -10.05 -0.02 14.50
CA THR A 437 -10.64 1.28 14.83
C THR A 437 -9.65 2.41 14.64
N SER A 438 -10.07 3.52 14.05
CA SER A 438 -9.25 4.74 13.97
C SER A 438 -8.99 5.35 15.35
N ASP A 439 -7.73 5.59 15.69
CA ASP A 439 -7.32 6.28 16.91
C ASP A 439 -7.47 7.81 16.82
N LEU A 440 -7.50 8.37 15.60
CA LEU A 440 -7.70 9.81 15.38
C LEU A 440 -9.17 10.27 15.51
N HIS A 441 -10.14 9.41 15.16
CA HIS A 441 -11.55 9.81 15.06
C HIS A 441 -12.35 9.60 16.35
N TYR A 442 -11.84 8.79 17.29
CA TYR A 442 -12.54 8.43 18.52
C TYR A 442 -11.76 8.79 19.80
N PRO A 443 -11.32 10.05 20.01
CA PRO A 443 -10.49 10.42 21.16
C PRO A 443 -11.19 10.26 22.52
N GLN A 444 -12.52 10.10 22.54
CA GLN A 444 -13.33 9.82 23.74
C GLN A 444 -13.88 8.38 23.76
N GLY A 445 -13.35 7.52 22.89
CA GLY A 445 -13.87 6.19 22.59
C GLY A 445 -15.06 6.24 21.62
N TYR A 446 -15.61 5.06 21.34
CA TYR A 446 -16.64 4.84 20.34
C TYR A 446 -17.81 4.02 20.91
N THR A 447 -18.85 3.85 20.10
CA THR A 447 -19.94 2.88 20.26
C THR A 447 -19.96 1.95 19.06
N VAL A 448 -20.47 0.73 19.26
CA VAL A 448 -20.66 -0.28 18.19
C VAL A 448 -22.08 -0.82 18.28
N GLU A 449 -22.79 -0.77 17.16
CA GLU A 449 -24.06 -1.47 16.97
C GLU A 449 -23.82 -2.63 16.00
N VAL A 450 -24.33 -3.82 16.34
CA VAL A 450 -24.26 -5.01 15.47
C VAL A 450 -25.65 -5.61 15.30
N ARG A 451 -26.01 -5.92 14.06
CA ARG A 451 -27.20 -6.71 13.69
C ARG A 451 -26.75 -8.01 13.03
N GLY A 452 -27.46 -9.11 13.29
CA GLY A 452 -27.09 -10.44 12.79
C GLY A 452 -25.86 -11.05 13.48
N GLY A 453 -25.42 -10.50 14.60
CA GLY A 453 -24.23 -10.95 15.32
C GLY A 453 -24.05 -10.22 16.66
N ARG A 454 -22.89 -10.42 17.28
CA ARG A 454 -22.51 -9.83 18.57
C ARG A 454 -21.05 -9.37 18.56
N VAL A 455 -20.77 -8.30 19.29
CA VAL A 455 -19.39 -7.90 19.63
C VAL A 455 -18.86 -8.84 20.71
N THR A 456 -17.60 -9.28 20.58
CA THR A 456 -16.92 -10.13 21.58
C THR A 456 -15.67 -9.49 22.20
N SER A 457 -15.17 -8.41 21.61
CA SER A 457 -14.08 -7.59 22.15
C SER A 457 -14.55 -6.74 23.34
N ALA A 458 -13.61 -6.33 24.20
CA ALA A 458 -13.88 -5.34 25.24
C ALA A 458 -14.27 -3.97 24.63
N ALA A 459 -14.98 -3.14 25.41
CA ALA A 459 -15.31 -1.78 24.99
C ALA A 459 -14.04 -0.96 24.72
N ASN A 460 -14.06 -0.13 23.66
CA ASN A 460 -12.92 0.69 23.22
C ASN A 460 -11.63 -0.10 22.84
N SER A 461 -11.72 -1.37 22.44
CA SER A 461 -10.59 -2.14 21.90
C SER A 461 -10.10 -1.61 20.55
N ARG A 462 -8.79 -1.53 20.30
CA ARG A 462 -8.23 -1.11 18.99
C ARG A 462 -8.67 -2.00 17.81
N VAL A 463 -9.08 -3.24 18.10
CA VAL A 463 -9.72 -4.16 17.16
C VAL A 463 -11.05 -4.63 17.78
N ILE A 464 -12.15 -4.38 17.07
CA ILE A 464 -13.46 -4.91 17.41
C ILE A 464 -13.56 -6.33 16.83
N THR A 465 -13.89 -7.32 17.66
CA THR A 465 -14.20 -8.68 17.19
C THR A 465 -15.71 -8.89 17.12
N VAL A 466 -16.20 -9.43 16.00
CA VAL A 466 -17.61 -9.68 15.73
C VAL A 466 -17.83 -11.14 15.33
N GLU A 467 -18.74 -11.81 16.05
CA GLU A 467 -19.25 -13.13 15.71
C GLU A 467 -20.65 -12.99 15.10
N ALA A 468 -20.93 -13.71 14.02
CA ALA A 468 -22.27 -13.80 13.44
C ALA A 468 -23.17 -14.72 14.29
N ALA A 469 -24.48 -14.50 14.26
CA ALA A 469 -25.45 -15.49 14.73
C ALA A 469 -25.57 -16.64 13.71
N ASP A 470 -25.89 -17.84 14.19
CA ASP A 470 -25.85 -19.07 13.37
C ASP A 470 -26.77 -19.05 12.12
N ASP A 471 -27.87 -18.28 12.17
CA ASP A 471 -28.87 -18.16 11.11
C ASP A 471 -28.80 -16.84 10.31
N ALA A 472 -27.86 -15.96 10.66
CA ALA A 472 -27.77 -14.61 10.09
C ALA A 472 -27.47 -14.64 8.58
N GLN A 473 -28.36 -14.03 7.79
CA GLN A 473 -28.17 -13.89 6.34
C GLN A 473 -27.20 -12.74 5.98
N ALA A 474 -27.07 -11.77 6.88
CA ALA A 474 -26.08 -10.69 6.81
C ALA A 474 -25.75 -10.24 8.24
N VAL A 475 -24.53 -9.74 8.42
CA VAL A 475 -24.11 -8.99 9.60
C VAL A 475 -23.90 -7.54 9.18
N GLU A 476 -24.47 -6.62 9.96
CA GLU A 476 -24.31 -5.17 9.79
C GLU A 476 -23.64 -4.63 11.05
N VAL A 477 -22.56 -3.86 10.89
CA VAL A 477 -21.78 -3.26 11.96
C VAL A 477 -21.68 -1.76 11.72
N THR A 478 -22.11 -0.97 12.70
CA THR A 478 -21.97 0.49 12.70
C THR A 478 -21.05 0.90 13.85
N VAL A 479 -20.01 1.67 13.55
CA VAL A 479 -19.08 2.24 14.54
C VAL A 479 -19.18 3.76 14.51
N LYS A 480 -19.34 4.39 15.68
CA LYS A 480 -19.55 5.84 15.83
C LYS A 480 -18.72 6.40 16.97
N ALA A 481 -18.27 7.65 16.85
CA ALA A 481 -17.71 8.38 17.98
C ALA A 481 -18.73 8.45 19.14
N ARG A 482 -18.25 8.38 20.37
CA ARG A 482 -19.10 8.58 21.55
C ARG A 482 -19.49 10.06 21.66
N SER A 483 -20.79 10.30 21.86
CA SER A 483 -21.41 11.62 22.09
C SER A 483 -21.16 12.16 23.50
#